data_AF-A0A1G5C2D4-F1
#
_entry.id   AF-A0A1G5C2D4-F1
#
_cell.length_a   1.000
_cell.length_b   1.000
_cell.length_c   1.000
_cell.angle_alpha   90.00
_cell.angle_beta   90.00
_cell.angle_gamma   90.00
#
_symmetry.space_group_name_H-M   'P 1'
#
loop_
_entity.id
_entity.type
_entity.pdbx_description
1 polymer ?
#
loop_
_entity_poly.entity_id
_entity_poly.type
_entity_poly.pdbx_seq_one_letter_code
_entity_poly.pdbx_strand_id
1 'polypeptide(L)'
;MDGVHGPILTSGYRVVTVRERGAVESVFLLLRPLGLYLGAALFEIGGCFAFWAWLRLDKSAWWLLPGLVALAAFAYLLTRIDTDFAGRAYAAYGGVYIASSLLWLWGVEGQVPDRWDGIGAAVCLLGAGIILLGPRGA
;
A
#
# COMPACT_ATOMS: atom_id res chain seq x y z
N MET A 1 37.65 -18.07 -51.62
CA MET A 1 36.91 -16.91 -51.07
C MET A 1 35.76 -16.77 -52.04
N ASP A 2 34.62 -17.40 -51.82
CA ASP A 2 33.63 -16.95 -50.82
C ASP A 2 32.90 -18.11 -50.14
N GLY A 3 32.66 -17.93 -48.84
CA GLY A 3 32.20 -18.96 -47.93
C GLY A 3 30.68 -19.03 -47.75
N VAL A 4 30.24 -20.26 -47.47
CA VAL A 4 29.28 -20.67 -46.42
C VAL A 4 27.79 -20.33 -46.62
N HIS A 5 27.07 -21.36 -47.05
CA HIS A 5 25.87 -21.96 -46.43
C HIS A 5 24.96 -21.10 -45.52
N GLY A 6 23.68 -21.08 -45.87
CA GLY A 6 22.59 -21.19 -44.89
C GLY A 6 21.32 -20.39 -45.24
N PRO A 7 20.14 -21.05 -45.38
CA PRO A 7 18.87 -20.35 -45.33
C PRO A 7 18.57 -19.99 -43.87
N ILE A 8 18.46 -18.69 -43.55
CA ILE A 8 18.07 -18.24 -42.20
C ILE A 8 16.55 -18.31 -42.10
N LEU A 9 16.06 -19.50 -41.72
CA LEU A 9 14.81 -19.66 -40.99
C LEU A 9 15.10 -19.39 -39.51
N THR A 10 14.70 -18.24 -38.99
CA THR A 10 14.53 -18.07 -37.54
C THR A 10 13.21 -17.39 -37.24
N SER A 11 12.25 -18.28 -36.94
CA SER A 11 11.36 -18.21 -35.79
C SER A 11 10.38 -17.05 -35.75
N GLY A 12 9.10 -17.40 -35.89
CA GLY A 12 7.97 -16.54 -35.57
C GLY A 12 8.07 -16.02 -34.14
N TYR A 13 8.62 -14.83 -34.00
CA TYR A 13 8.30 -13.95 -32.90
C TYR A 13 6.84 -13.56 -33.08
N ARG A 14 5.97 -14.43 -32.55
CA ARG A 14 4.58 -14.12 -32.28
C ARG A 14 4.65 -12.85 -31.43
N VAL A 15 4.33 -11.71 -32.03
CA VAL A 15 3.96 -10.50 -31.30
C VAL A 15 2.83 -10.96 -30.41
N VAL A 16 3.14 -11.34 -29.17
CA VAL A 16 2.14 -11.60 -28.16
C VAL A 16 1.59 -10.22 -27.90
N THR A 17 0.52 -9.90 -28.62
CA THR A 17 -0.34 -8.75 -28.40
C THR A 17 -0.70 -8.78 -26.93
N VAL A 18 0.02 -8.02 -26.10
CA VAL A 18 -0.38 -7.69 -24.74
C VAL A 18 -1.54 -6.71 -24.86
N ARG A 19 -2.68 -7.24 -25.29
CA ARG A 19 -3.92 -6.49 -25.42
C ARG A 19 -5.01 -7.53 -25.22
N GLU A 20 -5.83 -7.31 -24.20
CA GLU A 20 -6.86 -8.23 -23.68
C GLU A 20 -6.45 -9.09 -22.46
N ARG A 21 -5.53 -8.64 -21.59
CA ARG A 21 -5.67 -9.01 -20.16
C ARG A 21 -6.90 -8.26 -19.66
N GLY A 22 -7.99 -9.00 -19.47
CA GLY A 22 -9.32 -8.42 -19.28
C GLY A 22 -9.35 -7.42 -18.14
N ALA A 23 -10.25 -6.43 -18.22
CA ALA A 23 -10.48 -5.43 -17.17
C ALA A 23 -10.60 -6.06 -15.77
N VAL A 24 -11.07 -7.31 -15.69
CA VAL A 24 -11.15 -8.12 -14.47
C VAL A 24 -9.76 -8.44 -13.89
N GLU A 25 -8.79 -8.83 -14.72
CA GLU A 25 -7.40 -9.08 -14.29
C GLU A 25 -6.74 -7.78 -13.83
N SER A 26 -6.98 -6.67 -14.53
CA SER A 26 -6.55 -5.32 -14.14
C SER A 26 -7.14 -4.91 -12.79
N VAL A 27 -8.44 -5.14 -12.57
CA VAL A 27 -9.12 -4.87 -11.30
C VAL A 27 -8.55 -5.73 -10.18
N PHE A 28 -8.36 -7.04 -10.39
CA PHE A 28 -7.72 -7.91 -9.38
C PHE A 28 -6.28 -7.48 -9.06
N LEU A 29 -5.53 -7.01 -10.05
CA LEU A 29 -4.17 -6.49 -9.86
C LEU A 29 -4.15 -5.16 -9.09
N LEU A 30 -5.20 -4.34 -9.19
CA LEU A 30 -5.34 -3.10 -8.41
C LEU A 30 -5.89 -3.34 -6.99
N LEU A 31 -6.80 -4.31 -6.82
CA LEU A 31 -7.41 -4.63 -5.53
C LEU A 31 -6.44 -5.33 -4.57
N ARG A 32 -5.50 -6.13 -5.09
CA ARG A 32 -4.48 -6.83 -4.30
C ARG A 32 -3.60 -5.89 -3.46
N PRO A 33 -2.89 -4.90 -4.03
CA PRO A 33 -2.07 -3.98 -3.26
C PRO A 33 -2.90 -3.11 -2.32
N LEU A 34 -4.12 -2.71 -2.72
CA LEU A 34 -5.03 -1.97 -1.83
C LEU A 34 -5.38 -2.78 -0.58
N GLY A 35 -5.71 -4.06 -0.73
CA GLY A 35 -5.98 -4.96 0.40
C GLY A 35 -4.77 -5.12 1.33
N LEU A 36 -3.54 -5.17 0.77
CA LEU A 36 -2.31 -5.22 1.57
C LEU A 36 -2.08 -3.90 2.33
N TYR A 37 -2.28 -2.75 1.69
CA TYR A 37 -2.15 -1.44 2.34
C TYR A 37 -3.19 -1.24 3.46
N LEU A 38 -4.45 -1.66 3.24
CA LEU A 38 -5.50 -1.57 4.26
C LEU A 38 -5.22 -2.51 5.43
N GLY A 39 -4.80 -3.76 5.16
CA GLY A 39 -4.40 -4.70 6.20
C GLY A 39 -3.22 -4.16 7.02
N ALA A 40 -2.20 -3.61 6.34
CA ALA A 40 -1.06 -2.96 6.96
C ALA A 40 -1.51 -1.81 7.88
N ALA A 41 -2.41 -0.94 7.39
CA ALA A 41 -2.93 0.18 8.17
C ALA A 41 -3.68 -0.26 9.43
N LEU A 42 -4.53 -1.29 9.33
CA LEU A 42 -5.26 -1.82 10.49
C LEU A 42 -4.30 -2.39 11.55
N PHE A 43 -3.29 -3.14 11.13
CA PHE A 43 -2.29 -3.69 12.04
C PHE A 43 -1.41 -2.61 12.67
N GLU A 44 -1.00 -1.60 11.91
CA GLU A 44 -0.21 -0.49 12.46
C GLU A 44 -1.03 0.34 13.44
N ILE A 45 -2.23 0.80 13.04
CA ILE A 45 -3.10 1.63 13.89
C ILE A 45 -3.50 0.87 15.14
N GLY A 46 -3.95 -0.39 15.01
CA GLY A 46 -4.30 -1.22 16.15
C GLY A 46 -3.10 -1.52 17.05
N GLY A 47 -1.92 -1.75 16.47
CA GLY A 47 -0.67 -1.94 17.19
C GLY A 47 -0.27 -0.72 18.02
N CYS A 48 -0.27 0.46 17.41
CA CYS A 48 -0.04 1.74 18.08
C CYS A 48 -1.11 2.06 19.12
N PHE A 49 -2.38 1.77 18.83
CA PHE A 49 -3.50 1.97 19.75
C PHE A 49 -3.36 1.11 21.00
N ALA A 50 -2.77 -0.09 20.92
CA ALA A 50 -2.51 -0.90 22.10
C ALA A 50 -1.54 -0.23 23.09
N PHE A 51 -0.52 0.49 22.59
CA PHE A 51 0.35 1.32 23.43
C PHE A 51 -0.39 2.51 24.03
N TRP A 52 -1.23 3.17 23.23
CA TRP A 52 -2.10 4.26 23.72
C TRP A 52 -3.03 3.77 24.84
N ALA A 53 -3.64 2.60 24.65
CA ALA A 53 -4.54 2.00 25.61
C ALA A 53 -3.83 1.68 26.94
N TRP A 54 -2.60 1.17 26.88
CA TRP A 54 -1.79 0.93 28.08
C TRP A 54 -1.37 2.22 28.78
N LEU A 55 -0.80 3.19 28.05
CA LEU A 55 -0.18 4.38 28.65
C LEU A 55 -1.18 5.49 29.01
N ARG A 56 -2.32 5.58 28.31
CA ARG A 56 -3.28 6.68 28.47
C ARG A 56 -4.68 6.25 28.90
N LEU A 57 -5.05 4.97 28.75
CA LEU A 57 -6.37 4.46 29.13
C LEU A 57 -6.32 3.50 30.33
N ASP A 58 -5.21 3.48 31.08
CA ASP A 58 -4.97 2.63 32.26
C ASP A 58 -5.26 1.13 32.01
N LYS A 59 -5.15 0.66 30.76
CA LYS A 59 -5.30 -0.76 30.43
C LYS A 59 -4.07 -1.53 30.88
N SER A 60 -4.24 -2.81 31.16
CA SER A 60 -3.11 -3.65 31.59
C SER A 60 -2.02 -3.76 30.51
N ALA A 61 -0.77 -3.93 30.92
CA ALA A 61 0.38 -4.13 30.02
C ALA A 61 0.23 -5.35 29.09
N TRP A 62 -0.70 -6.26 29.36
CA TRP A 62 -1.04 -7.38 28.47
C TRP A 62 -1.48 -6.94 27.07
N TRP A 63 -1.95 -5.69 26.89
CA TRP A 63 -2.25 -5.12 25.58
C TRP A 63 -1.02 -4.97 24.69
N LEU A 64 0.19 -4.89 25.27
CA LEU A 64 1.43 -4.76 24.49
C LEU A 64 1.74 -5.99 23.65
N LEU A 65 1.40 -7.19 24.13
CA LEU A 65 1.66 -8.42 23.38
C LEU A 65 0.94 -8.44 22.02
N PRO A 66 -0.41 -8.30 21.96
CA PRO A 66 -1.09 -8.23 20.67
C PRO A 66 -0.68 -6.97 19.88
N GLY A 67 -0.34 -5.86 20.54
CA GLY A 67 0.14 -4.65 19.88
C GLY A 67 1.46 -4.84 19.12
N LEU A 68 2.44 -5.46 19.75
CA LEU A 68 3.74 -5.79 19.14
C LEU A 68 3.60 -6.79 18.00
N VAL A 69 2.75 -7.81 18.17
CA VAL A 69 2.46 -8.79 17.12
C VAL A 69 1.81 -8.11 15.91
N ALA A 70 0.89 -7.17 16.14
CA ALA A 70 0.28 -6.38 15.08
C ALA A 70 1.33 -5.53 14.34
N LEU A 71 2.23 -4.84 15.06
CA LEU A 71 3.31 -4.06 14.42
C LEU A 71 4.27 -4.92 13.60
N ALA A 72 4.60 -6.12 14.08
CA ALA A 72 5.41 -7.07 13.31
C ALA A 72 4.68 -7.56 12.04
N ALA A 73 3.37 -7.82 12.14
CA ALA A 73 2.55 -8.19 10.99
C ALA A 73 2.46 -7.05 9.97
N PHE A 74 2.30 -5.81 10.43
CA PHE A 74 2.33 -4.61 9.59
C PHE A 74 3.62 -4.51 8.77
N ALA A 75 4.78 -4.61 9.43
CA ALA A 75 6.08 -4.57 8.76
C ALA A 75 6.21 -5.71 7.73
N TYR A 76 5.74 -6.91 8.06
CA TYR A 76 5.70 -8.03 7.13
C TYR A 76 4.81 -7.73 5.92
N LEU A 77 3.59 -7.20 6.11
CA LEU A 77 2.66 -6.88 5.02
C LEU A 77 3.24 -5.85 4.05
N LEU A 78 3.91 -4.81 4.56
CA LEU A 78 4.59 -3.80 3.73
C LEU A 78 5.64 -4.42 2.80
N THR A 79 6.35 -5.45 3.24
CA THR A 79 7.35 -6.14 2.39
C THR A 79 6.73 -6.91 1.23
N ARG A 80 5.41 -7.18 1.28
CA ARG A 80 4.67 -7.87 0.22
C ARG A 80 4.19 -6.93 -0.87
N ILE A 81 4.36 -5.62 -0.70
CA ILE A 81 3.92 -4.62 -1.66
C ILE A 81 4.98 -4.46 -2.73
N ASP A 82 4.60 -4.85 -3.94
CA ASP A 82 5.48 -4.87 -5.11
C ASP A 82 5.71 -3.43 -5.60
N THR A 83 6.83 -2.83 -5.18
CA THR A 83 7.26 -1.50 -5.62
C THR A 83 8.77 -1.46 -5.85
N ASP A 84 9.20 -0.72 -6.86
CA ASP A 84 10.63 -0.60 -7.21
C ASP A 84 11.49 -0.03 -6.07
N PHE A 85 10.88 0.77 -5.18
CA PHE A 85 11.55 1.44 -4.07
C PHE A 85 10.66 1.51 -2.84
N ALA A 86 11.14 0.97 -1.71
CA ALA A 86 10.42 0.96 -0.44
C ALA A 86 9.93 2.36 0.00
N GLY A 87 10.72 3.42 -0.24
CA GLY A 87 10.31 4.79 0.11
C GLY A 87 9.03 5.25 -0.62
N ARG A 88 8.77 4.77 -1.83
CA ARG A 88 7.54 5.07 -2.58
C ARG A 88 6.35 4.27 -2.04
N ALA A 89 6.58 3.02 -1.63
CA ALA A 89 5.56 2.26 -0.91
C ALA A 89 5.17 2.96 0.40
N TYR A 90 6.14 3.47 1.16
CA TYR A 90 5.87 4.20 2.40
C TYR A 90 5.09 5.51 2.16
N ALA A 91 5.43 6.25 1.09
CA ALA A 91 4.68 7.46 0.73
C ALA A 91 3.23 7.15 0.31
N ALA A 92 3.01 6.10 -0.48
CA ALA A 92 1.68 5.63 -0.86
C ALA A 92 0.88 5.18 0.38
N TYR A 93 1.54 4.37 1.21
CA TYR A 93 0.99 3.86 2.45
C TYR A 93 0.58 4.98 3.40
N GLY A 94 1.38 6.05 3.52
CA GLY A 94 1.07 7.20 4.37
C GLY A 94 -0.30 7.83 4.06
N GLY A 95 -0.69 7.88 2.79
CA GLY A 95 -2.04 8.32 2.40
C GLY A 95 -3.13 7.37 2.91
N VAL A 96 -2.93 6.06 2.75
CA VAL A 96 -3.87 5.03 3.24
C VAL A 96 -3.95 5.04 4.77
N TYR A 97 -2.82 5.26 5.44
CA TYR A 97 -2.74 5.37 6.90
C TYR A 97 -3.57 6.53 7.42
N ILE A 98 -3.49 7.71 6.79
CA ILE A 98 -4.27 8.89 7.21
C ILE A 98 -5.77 8.63 7.04
N ALA A 99 -6.20 8.10 5.88
CA ALA A 99 -7.61 7.78 5.66
C ALA A 99 -8.12 6.73 6.66
N SER A 100 -7.32 5.68 6.91
CA SER A 100 -7.66 4.61 7.86
C SER A 100 -7.68 5.11 9.30
N SER A 101 -6.81 6.05 9.66
CA SER A 101 -6.76 6.65 11.00
C SER A 101 -8.00 7.49 11.29
N LEU A 102 -8.51 8.24 10.31
CA LEU A 102 -9.77 8.98 10.47
C LEU A 102 -10.98 8.04 10.57
N LEU A 103 -10.98 6.93 9.83
CA LEU A 103 -12.01 5.90 9.98
C LEU A 103 -11.94 5.21 11.34
N TRP A 104 -10.73 5.01 11.88
CA TRP A 104 -10.52 4.47 13.22
C TRP A 104 -11.01 5.43 14.30
N LEU A 105 -10.68 6.72 14.17
CA LEU A 105 -11.16 7.78 15.04
C LEU A 105 -12.70 7.76 15.11
N TRP A 106 -13.35 7.60 13.96
CA TRP A 106 -14.81 7.53 13.90
C TRP A 106 -15.39 6.23 14.45
N GLY A 107 -14.85 5.08 14.03
CA GLY A 107 -15.45 3.77 14.31
C GLY A 107 -15.07 3.16 15.65
N VAL A 108 -13.82 3.33 16.09
CA VAL A 108 -13.28 2.72 17.32
C VAL A 108 -13.28 3.71 18.48
N GLU A 109 -12.89 4.96 18.22
CA GLU A 109 -12.86 6.01 19.25
C GLU A 109 -14.17 6.78 19.37
N GLY A 110 -15.10 6.60 18.40
CA GLY A 110 -16.43 7.22 18.44
C GLY A 110 -16.44 8.72 18.19
N GLN A 111 -15.33 9.29 17.71
CA GLN A 111 -15.20 10.73 17.43
C GLN A 111 -15.42 11.00 15.95
N VAL A 112 -16.39 11.85 15.63
CA VAL A 112 -16.69 12.20 14.24
C VAL A 112 -15.57 13.11 13.70
N PRO A 113 -14.91 12.74 12.58
CA PRO A 113 -13.89 13.57 11.97
C PRO A 113 -14.45 14.94 11.62
N ASP A 114 -13.70 15.98 11.95
CA ASP A 114 -14.14 17.35 11.73
C ASP A 114 -13.82 17.83 10.29
N ARG A 115 -14.19 19.08 10.00
CA ARG A 115 -13.93 19.67 8.67
C ARG A 115 -12.43 19.86 8.40
N TRP A 116 -11.64 20.07 9.45
CA TRP A 116 -10.20 20.25 9.35
C TRP A 116 -9.47 18.93 9.12
N ASP A 117 -9.92 17.84 9.74
CA ASP A 117 -9.48 16.47 9.49
C ASP A 117 -9.68 16.12 8.01
N GLY A 118 -10.86 16.43 7.47
CA GLY A 118 -11.16 16.21 6.06
C GLY A 118 -10.26 16.99 5.10
N ILE A 119 -10.01 18.28 5.40
CA ILE A 119 -9.10 19.11 4.60
C ILE A 119 -7.66 18.59 4.68
N GLY A 120 -7.20 18.27 5.90
CA GLY A 120 -5.86 17.73 6.13
C GLY A 120 -5.64 16.39 5.40
N ALA A 121 -6.62 15.50 5.47
CA ALA A 121 -6.59 14.24 4.74
C ALA A 121 -6.52 14.46 3.23
N ALA A 122 -7.32 15.38 2.68
CA ALA A 122 -7.29 15.70 1.26
C ALA A 122 -5.90 16.20 0.82
N VAL A 123 -5.29 17.11 1.59
CA VAL A 123 -3.93 17.62 1.30
C VAL A 123 -2.89 16.50 1.33
N CYS A 124 -2.96 15.62 2.33
CA CYS A 124 -2.00 14.52 2.44
C CYS A 124 -2.16 13.49 1.32
N LEU A 125 -3.40 13.16 0.94
CA LEU A 125 -3.69 12.28 -0.19
C LEU A 125 -3.20 12.88 -1.52
N LEU A 126 -3.37 14.19 -1.70
CA LEU A 126 -2.81 14.89 -2.86
C LEU A 126 -1.28 14.82 -2.86
N GLY A 127 -0.64 15.06 -1.72
CA GLY A 127 0.82 14.93 -1.57
C GLY A 127 1.33 13.52 -1.91
N ALA A 128 0.68 12.49 -1.38
CA ALA A 128 0.98 11.09 -1.71
C ALA A 128 0.78 10.81 -3.21
N GLY A 129 -0.30 11.34 -3.80
CA GLY A 129 -0.58 11.27 -5.23
C GLY A 129 0.52 11.91 -6.08
N ILE A 130 1.04 13.07 -5.68
CA ILE A 130 2.16 13.74 -6.36
C ILE A 130 3.42 12.87 -6.33
N ILE A 131 3.75 12.26 -5.18
CA ILE A 131 4.92 11.38 -5.06
C ILE A 131 4.78 10.13 -5.95
N LEU A 132 3.57 9.58 -6.04
CA LEU A 132 3.27 8.38 -6.80
C LEU A 132 3.14 8.62 -8.31
N LEU A 133 2.56 9.73 -8.73
CA LEU A 133 2.23 10.04 -10.12
C LEU A 133 3.19 11.06 -10.75
N GLY A 134 4.11 11.62 -9.96
CA GLY A 134 5.12 12.55 -10.44
C GLY A 134 5.86 12.01 -11.67
N PRO A 135 5.92 12.76 -12.78
CA PRO A 135 6.64 12.35 -13.98
C PRO A 135 8.09 12.04 -13.63
N ARG A 136 8.53 10.82 -13.91
CA ARG A 136 9.95 10.45 -13.85
C ARG A 136 10.43 10.57 -15.28
N GLY A 137 11.25 11.58 -15.54
CA GLY A 137 11.78 11.84 -16.87
C GLY A 137 12.26 10.55 -17.53
N ALA A 138 11.89 10.38 -18.79
CA ALA A 138 12.43 9.36 -19.67
C ALA A 138 13.94 9.55 -19.87
#